data_AF-A0A9E4MQ02-F1
#
_entry.id   AF-A0A9E4MQ02-F1
#
_cell.length_a   1.000
_cell.length_b   1.000
_cell.length_c   1.000
_cell.angle_alpha   90.00
_cell.angle_beta   90.00
_cell.angle_gamma   90.00
#
_symmetry.space_group_name_H-M   'P 1'
#
loop_
_entity.id
_entity.type
_entity.pdbx_description
1 polymer ?
#
loop_
_entity_poly.entity_id
_entity_poly.type
_entity_poly.pdbx_seq_one_letter_code
_entity_poly.pdbx_strand_id
1 'polypeptide(L)' 'MKKPSHKTLGDLVATTFDQALKITKDPTRAAELAAVVVQRLLRRNGQARLAARLAAVSTVH' A
#
# COMPACT_ATOMS: atom_id res chain seq x y z
N MET A 1 -21.43 17.16 12.71
CA MET A 1 -20.62 15.99 13.13
C MET A 1 -19.75 15.56 11.95
N LYS A 2 -18.44 15.84 11.97
CA LYS A 2 -17.52 15.35 10.92
C LYS A 2 -17.28 13.86 11.18
N LYS A 3 -17.71 12.99 10.27
CA LYS A 3 -17.49 11.53 10.37
C LYS A 3 -16.00 11.27 10.60
N PRO A 4 -15.60 10.39 11.54
CA PRO A 4 -14.23 9.92 11.60
C PRO A 4 -13.94 9.22 10.27
N SER A 5 -13.14 9.86 9.43
CA SER A 5 -12.68 9.26 8.18
C SER A 5 -11.73 8.13 8.57
N HIS A 6 -12.29 6.93 8.76
CA HIS A 6 -11.50 5.72 8.87
C HIS A 6 -10.76 5.58 7.54
N LYS A 7 -9.51 6.06 7.49
CA LYS A 7 -8.60 5.78 6.37
C LYS A 7 -8.56 4.28 6.21
N THR A 8 -9.21 3.77 5.18
CA THR A 8 -9.23 2.34 4.88
C THR A 8 -7.86 1.93 4.36
N LEU A 9 -7.59 0.62 4.35
CA LEU A 9 -6.38 0.10 3.70
C LEU A 9 -6.35 0.49 2.21
N GLY A 10 -7.52 0.52 1.55
CA GLY A 10 -7.65 0.95 0.16
C GLY A 10 -7.21 2.40 -0.05
N ASP A 11 -7.61 3.31 0.83
CA ASP A 11 -7.19 4.72 0.76
C ASP A 11 -5.68 4.87 0.96
N LEU A 12 -5.10 4.08 1.87
CA LEU A 12 -3.66 4.08 2.11
C LEU A 12 -2.91 3.63 0.86
N VAL A 13 -3.33 2.52 0.25
CA VAL A 13 -2.72 1.97 -0.98
C VAL A 13 -2.85 2.95 -2.14
N ALA A 14 -4.02 3.54 -2.35
CA ALA A 14 -4.23 4.51 -3.42
C ALA A 14 -3.36 5.76 -3.23
N THR A 15 -3.29 6.28 -1.99
CA THR A 15 -2.45 7.44 -1.68
C THR A 15 -0.97 7.13 -1.88
N THR A 16 -0.47 5.96 -1.44
CA THR A 16 0.94 5.61 -1.61
C THR A 16 1.28 5.34 -3.08
N PHE A 17 0.36 4.77 -3.86
CA PHE A 17 0.51 4.60 -5.29
C PHE A 17 0.60 5.93 -6.03
N ASP A 18 -0.31 6.86 -5.78
CA ASP A 18 -0.29 8.19 -6.42
C ASP A 18 1.00 8.96 -6.12
N GLN A 19 1.51 8.85 -4.89
CA GLN A 19 2.78 9.47 -4.51
C GLN A 19 3.96 8.79 -5.20
N ALA A 20 3.97 7.46 -5.26
CA ALA A 20 5.01 6.71 -5.96
C ALA A 20 5.01 7.02 -7.46
N LEU A 21 3.83 7.14 -8.08
CA LEU A 21 3.67 7.48 -9.50
C LEU A 21 4.22 8.87 -9.84
N LYS A 22 4.04 9.85 -8.94
CA LYS A 22 4.65 11.19 -9.09
C LYS A 22 6.19 11.15 -9.10
N ILE A 23 6.80 10.18 -8.42
CA ILE A 23 8.24 10.03 -8.32
C ILE A 23 8.79 9.22 -9.49
N THR A 24 8.21 8.04 -9.74
CA THR A 24 8.75 7.09 -10.73
C THR A 24 8.34 7.41 -12.15
N LYS A 25 7.16 8.04 -12.34
CA LYS A 25 6.49 8.20 -13.64
C LYS A 25 6.23 6.88 -14.38
N ASP A 26 6.38 5.76 -13.68
CA ASP A 26 6.21 4.40 -14.17
C ASP A 26 5.19 3.70 -13.24
N PRO A 27 4.03 3.28 -13.78
CA PRO A 27 2.96 2.68 -12.99
C PRO A 27 3.35 1.35 -12.35
N THR A 28 4.19 0.55 -13.00
CA THR A 28 4.65 -0.74 -12.47
C THR A 28 5.58 -0.51 -11.29
N ARG A 29 6.59 0.35 -11.44
CA ARG A 29 7.49 0.73 -10.33
C ARG A 29 6.74 1.44 -9.20
N ALA A 30 5.71 2.22 -9.52
CA ALA A 30 4.87 2.87 -8.51
C ALA A 30 4.09 1.85 -7.68
N ALA A 31 3.54 0.81 -8.31
CA ALA A 31 2.86 -0.29 -7.62
C ALA A 31 3.80 -1.06 -6.70
N GLU A 32 5.01 -1.39 -7.16
CA GLU A 32 6.03 -2.06 -6.35
C GLU A 32 6.41 -1.25 -5.11
N LEU A 33 6.71 0.04 -5.29
CA LEU A 33 7.02 0.96 -4.19
C LEU A 33 5.86 1.08 -3.20
N ALA A 34 4.63 1.24 -3.69
CA ALA A 34 3.44 1.32 -2.85
C ALA A 34 3.24 0.02 -2.05
N ALA A 35 3.43 -1.14 -2.67
CA ALA A 35 3.32 -2.44 -2.00
C ALA A 35 4.38 -2.61 -0.89
N VAL A 36 5.63 -2.20 -1.14
CA VAL A 36 6.71 -2.25 -0.13
C VAL A 36 6.39 -1.34 1.06
N VAL A 37 5.93 -0.11 0.80
CA VAL A 37 5.58 0.85 1.85
C VAL A 37 4.40 0.34 2.70
N VAL A 38 3.35 -0.17 2.05
CA VAL A 38 2.17 -0.73 2.72
C VAL A 38 2.54 -1.97 3.52
N GLN A 39 3.36 -2.89 2.99
CA GLN A 39 3.84 -4.04 3.76
C GLN A 39 4.62 -3.62 5.01
N ARG A 40 5.50 -2.62 4.93
CA ARG A 40 6.25 -2.12 6.09
C ARG A 40 5.32 -1.55 7.15
N LEU A 41 4.32 -0.77 6.74
CA LEU A 41 3.29 -0.22 7.63
C LEU A 41 2.49 -1.32 8.32
N LEU A 42 2.07 -2.34 7.57
CA LEU A 42 1.33 -3.47 8.12
C LEU A 42 2.14 -4.30 9.11
N ARG A 43 3.43 -4.55 8.82
CA ARG A 43 4.34 -5.22 9.75
C ARG A 43 4.53 -4.40 11.03
N ARG A 44 4.71 -3.08 10.93
CA ARG A 44 4.84 -2.18 12.09
C ARG A 44 3.59 -2.16 12.96
N ASN A 45 2.41 -2.29 12.35
CA ASN A 45 1.12 -2.34 13.06
C ASN A 45 0.73 -3.75 13.53
N GLY A 46 1.64 -4.75 13.45
CA GLY A 46 1.38 -6.12 13.87
C GLY A 46 0.45 -6.92 12.94
N GLN A 47 0.12 -6.40 11.76
CA GLN A 47 -0.78 -7.03 10.79
C GLN A 47 -0.03 -7.97 9.83
N ALA A 48 0.70 -8.94 10.39
CA ALA A 48 1.55 -9.87 9.62
C ALA A 48 0.76 -10.65 8.54
N ARG A 49 -0.48 -11.03 8.85
CA ARG A 49 -1.36 -11.77 7.92
C ARG A 49 -1.72 -10.97 6.68
N LEU A 50 -1.91 -9.66 6.84
CA LEU A 50 -2.24 -8.76 5.74
C LEU A 50 -1.00 -8.43 4.90
N ALA A 51 0.16 -8.26 5.55
CA ALA A 51 1.44 -8.10 4.85
C ALA A 51 1.80 -9.32 4.01
N ALA A 52 1.58 -10.54 4.53
CA ALA A 52 1.81 -11.79 3.79
C ALA A 52 0.88 -11.94 2.58
N ARG A 53 -0.40 -11.57 2.72
CA ARG A 53 -1.36 -11.55 1.60
C ARG A 53 -0.95 -10.56 0.52
N LEU A 54 -0.49 -9.36 0.89
CA LEU A 54 -0.03 -8.36 -0.07
C LEU A 54 1.21 -8.85 -0.84
N ALA A 55 2.15 -9.51 -0.15
CA ALA A 55 3.33 -10.11 -0.77
C ALA A 55 2.99 -11.21 -1.77
N ALA A 56 2.04 -12.09 -1.41
CA ALA A 56 1.60 -13.18 -2.27
C ALA A 56 0.94 -12.69 -3.57
N VAL A 57 0.24 -11.55 -3.54
CA VAL A 57 -0.37 -10.96 -4.75
C VAL A 57 0.69 -10.34 -5.66
N SER A 58 1.72 -9.70 -5.12
CA SER A 58 2.82 -9.14 -5.93
C SER A 58 3.70 -10.21 -6.59
N THR A 59 3.77 -11.43 -6.06
CA THR A 59 4.58 -12.52 -6.65
C THR A 59 3.90 -13.27 -7.79
N VAL A 60 2.65 -12.92 -8.14
CA VAL A 60 1.85 -13.61 -9.17
C VAL A 60 1.84 -12.84 -10.51
N HIS A 61 2.69 -11.83 -10.67
CA HIS A 61 2.89 -11.10 -11.93
C HIS A 61 4.32 -11.19 -12.43
#